data_AF-A0A356SAV3-F1
#
_entry.id   AF-A0A356SAV3-F1
#
_cell.length_a   1.000
_cell.length_b   1.000
_cell.length_c   1.000
_cell.angle_alpha   90.00
_cell.angle_beta   90.00
_cell.angle_gamma   90.00
#
_symmetry.space_group_name_H-M   'P 1'
#
loop_
_entity.id
_entity.type
_entity.pdbx_description
1 polymer ?
#
loop_
_entity_poly.entity_id
_entity_poly.type
_entity_poly.pdbx_seq_one_letter_code
_entity_poly.pdbx_strand_id
1 'polypeptide(L)'
;AALVARGEGIHMGVDDLYFCSTSGGSNKLGQIFRLFPSRGSAPDSIELFFESESKEQFDYGDNLLVAPNGHLIVCEDQYTDVVDNHLRVISREGEAFKLGRLRPQTELAGACFSPDGQ
;
A
#
# COMPACT_ATOMS: atom_id res chain seq x y z
N ALA A 1 -7.48 2.84 -21.99
CA ALA A 1 -6.74 3.08 -20.75
C ALA A 1 -7.10 1.98 -19.76
N ALA A 2 -6.15 1.53 -18.92
CA ALA A 2 -6.47 0.78 -17.72
C ALA A 2 -6.93 1.77 -16.64
N LEU A 3 -8.00 1.44 -15.92
CA LEU A 3 -8.52 2.29 -14.84
C LEU A 3 -8.05 1.72 -13.50
N VAL A 4 -7.38 2.55 -12.71
CA VAL A 4 -7.01 2.25 -11.32
C VAL A 4 -8.08 2.86 -10.42
N ALA A 5 -8.69 2.05 -9.56
CA ALA A 5 -9.74 2.52 -8.66
C ALA A 5 -9.11 3.28 -7.49
N ARG A 6 -9.34 4.60 -7.43
CA ARG A 6 -8.75 5.49 -6.42
C ARG A 6 -7.24 5.28 -6.29
N GLY A 7 -6.48 5.63 -7.33
CA GLY A 7 -5.01 5.60 -7.25
C GLY A 7 -4.51 6.68 -6.29
N GLU A 8 -3.77 6.28 -5.25
CA GLU A 8 -3.26 7.19 -4.22
C GLU A 8 -1.74 7.07 -4.03
N GLY A 9 -1.26 6.72 -2.84
CA GLY A 9 0.17 6.71 -2.51
C GLY A 9 1.00 5.91 -3.51
N ILE A 10 2.16 6.46 -3.89
CA ILE A 10 3.15 5.85 -4.76
C ILE A 10 4.55 6.03 -4.16
N HIS A 11 5.35 4.97 -4.16
CA HIS A 11 6.73 5.04 -3.65
C HIS A 11 7.67 4.19 -4.49
N MET A 12 8.83 4.77 -4.82
CA MET A 12 9.90 4.08 -5.56
C MET A 12 10.71 3.19 -4.61
N GLY A 13 10.94 1.95 -5.01
CA GLY A 13 12.00 1.10 -4.48
C GLY A 13 13.33 1.39 -5.18
N VAL A 14 14.17 0.36 -5.35
CA VAL A 14 15.44 0.51 -6.07
C VAL A 14 15.19 0.50 -7.59
N ASP A 15 14.47 -0.52 -8.05
CA ASP A 15 14.25 -0.79 -9.48
C ASP A 15 12.78 -0.87 -9.87
N ASP A 16 11.88 -0.74 -8.91
CA ASP A 16 10.43 -0.81 -9.06
C ASP A 16 9.76 0.33 -8.30
N LEU A 17 8.45 0.47 -8.49
CA LEU A 17 7.62 1.31 -7.63
C LEU A 17 6.34 0.58 -7.27
N TYR A 18 5.77 0.96 -6.14
CA TYR A 18 4.51 0.43 -5.65
C TYR A 18 3.51 1.56 -5.57
N PHE A 19 2.24 1.28 -5.85
CA PHE A 19 1.16 2.24 -5.64
C PHE A 19 -0.13 1.58 -5.18
N CYS A 20 -0.90 2.32 -4.38
CA CYS A 20 -2.20 1.91 -3.88
C CYS A 20 -3.30 2.14 -4.91
N SER A 21 -4.24 1.19 -4.97
CA SER A 21 -5.58 1.36 -5.52
C SER A 21 -6.56 1.17 -4.39
N THR A 22 -6.91 2.24 -3.69
CA THR A 22 -7.48 2.23 -2.35
C THR A 22 -8.81 1.51 -2.26
N SER A 23 -9.67 1.68 -3.27
CA SER A 23 -10.96 0.98 -3.37
C SER A 23 -10.98 -0.10 -4.46
N GLY A 24 -9.78 -0.56 -4.87
CA GLY A 24 -9.60 -1.61 -5.87
C GLY A 24 -9.93 -3.01 -5.34
N GLY A 25 -9.84 -3.98 -6.24
CA GLY A 25 -10.07 -5.39 -5.95
C GLY A 25 -11.53 -5.80 -5.99
N SER A 26 -11.75 -7.10 -6.05
CA SER A 26 -13.07 -7.73 -6.13
C SER A 26 -13.97 -7.34 -4.95
N ASN A 27 -13.40 -7.29 -3.74
CA ASN A 27 -14.09 -6.89 -2.51
C ASN A 27 -14.10 -5.37 -2.27
N LYS A 28 -13.46 -4.58 -3.15
CA LYS A 28 -13.30 -3.12 -3.01
C LYS A 28 -12.65 -2.69 -1.71
N LEU A 29 -11.73 -3.51 -1.19
CA LEU A 29 -10.99 -3.28 0.05
C LEU A 29 -9.58 -2.74 -0.20
N GLY A 30 -9.15 -2.71 -1.47
CA GLY A 30 -7.90 -2.15 -1.92
C GLY A 30 -6.93 -3.18 -2.49
N GLN A 31 -6.04 -2.67 -3.34
CA GLN A 31 -4.98 -3.41 -4.01
C GLN A 31 -3.68 -2.60 -3.94
N ILE A 32 -2.55 -3.30 -4.10
CA ILE A 32 -1.25 -2.68 -4.36
C ILE A 32 -0.74 -3.23 -5.67
N PHE A 33 -0.35 -2.33 -6.56
CA PHE A 33 0.31 -2.67 -7.80
C PHE A 33 1.81 -2.41 -7.67
N ARG A 34 2.60 -3.22 -8.36
CA ARG A 34 4.04 -3.02 -8.52
C ARG A 34 4.33 -2.80 -10.00
N LEU A 35 5.03 -1.72 -10.31
CA LEU A 35 5.43 -1.35 -11.65
C LEU A 35 6.95 -1.45 -11.79
N PHE A 36 7.40 -2.07 -12.87
CA PHE A 36 8.80 -2.21 -13.23
C PHE A 36 9.09 -1.31 -14.44
N PRO A 37 9.70 -0.13 -14.20
CA PRO A 37 10.06 0.76 -15.28
C PRO A 37 11.21 0.15 -16.08
N SER A 38 10.99 -0.03 -17.38
CA SER A 38 12.01 -0.40 -18.36
C SER A 38 13.06 0.69 -18.59
N ARG A 39 12.78 1.91 -18.09
CA ARG A 39 13.57 3.13 -18.31
C ARG A 39 13.76 3.45 -19.79
N GLY A 40 12.77 3.10 -20.62
CA GLY A 40 12.76 3.38 -22.06
C GLY A 40 13.46 2.33 -22.93
N SER A 41 13.92 1.22 -22.36
CA SER A 41 14.53 0.12 -23.12
C SER A 41 13.52 -0.89 -23.67
N ALA A 42 12.30 -0.92 -23.12
CA ALA A 42 11.21 -1.81 -23.49
C ALA A 42 9.87 -1.18 -23.03
N PRO A 43 8.71 -1.82 -23.21
CA PRO A 43 7.51 -1.46 -22.45
C PRO A 43 7.71 -1.74 -20.96
N ASP A 44 7.14 -0.90 -20.10
CA ASP A 44 7.08 -1.15 -18.66
C ASP A 44 6.16 -2.34 -18.37
N SER A 45 6.42 -3.05 -17.28
CA SER A 45 5.53 -4.10 -16.79
C SER A 45 4.89 -3.71 -15.46
N ILE A 46 3.71 -4.25 -15.21
CA ILE A 46 2.94 -4.02 -13.99
C ILE A 46 2.34 -5.35 -13.53
N GLU A 47 2.36 -5.59 -12.22
CA GLU A 47 1.71 -6.72 -11.59
C GLU A 47 0.78 -6.27 -10.46
N LEU A 48 -0.30 -7.02 -10.25
CA LEU A 48 -1.07 -6.97 -9.02
C LEU A 48 -0.25 -7.67 -7.93
N PHE A 49 0.41 -6.88 -7.08
CA PHE A 49 1.30 -7.39 -6.06
C PHE A 49 0.51 -7.92 -4.84
N PHE A 50 -0.57 -7.22 -4.49
CA PHE A 50 -1.42 -7.56 -3.36
C PHE A 50 -2.87 -7.16 -3.64
N GLU A 51 -3.83 -8.03 -3.30
CA GLU A 51 -5.25 -7.71 -3.24
C GLU A 51 -5.79 -8.16 -1.89
N SER A 52 -6.52 -7.28 -1.20
CA SER A 52 -7.09 -7.63 0.09
C SER A 52 -8.26 -8.60 -0.05
N GLU A 53 -8.19 -9.71 0.68
CA GLU A 53 -9.27 -10.70 0.75
C GLU A 53 -10.29 -10.40 1.85
N SER A 54 -9.94 -9.58 2.86
CA SER A 54 -10.83 -9.22 3.98
C SER A 54 -10.41 -7.92 4.67
N LYS A 55 -11.35 -7.27 5.36
CA LYS A 55 -11.08 -6.00 6.10
C LYS A 55 -10.05 -6.18 7.20
N GLU A 56 -10.01 -7.35 7.82
CA GLU A 56 -9.05 -7.67 8.87
C GLU A 56 -7.62 -7.70 8.32
N GLN A 57 -7.46 -8.16 7.08
CA GLN A 57 -6.18 -8.23 6.38
C GLN A 57 -5.68 -6.83 6.01
N PHE A 58 -6.51 -6.05 5.32
CA PHE A 58 -6.21 -4.73 4.77
C PHE A 58 -7.51 -4.05 4.35
N ASP A 59 -7.74 -2.80 4.76
CA ASP A 59 -8.96 -2.05 4.40
C ASP A 59 -8.58 -0.62 4.00
N TYR A 60 -8.65 -0.33 2.70
CA TYR A 60 -8.43 0.99 2.11
C TYR A 60 -7.03 1.56 2.39
N GLY A 61 -5.97 0.79 2.10
CA GLY A 61 -4.62 1.36 2.12
C GLY A 61 -4.47 2.49 1.10
N ASP A 62 -3.99 3.64 1.56
CA ASP A 62 -3.83 4.88 0.80
C ASP A 62 -2.34 5.18 0.61
N ASN A 63 -1.66 5.65 1.66
CA ASN A 63 -0.25 6.00 1.55
C ASN A 63 0.63 4.78 1.78
N LEU A 64 1.70 4.63 1.01
CA LEU A 64 2.69 3.58 1.22
C LEU A 64 4.13 4.08 1.12
N LEU A 65 5.05 3.31 1.69
CA LEU A 65 6.48 3.47 1.49
C LEU A 65 7.17 2.10 1.42
N VAL A 66 8.30 2.03 0.72
CA VAL A 66 9.17 0.84 0.70
C VAL A 66 10.17 0.93 1.86
N ALA A 67 10.02 0.06 2.86
CA ALA A 67 10.92 0.02 4.01
C ALA A 67 12.33 -0.48 3.62
N PRO A 68 13.37 -0.22 4.43
CA PRO A 68 14.75 -0.65 4.13
C PRO A 68 14.93 -2.17 3.93
N ASN A 69 14.06 -2.98 4.52
CA ASN A 69 14.05 -4.44 4.35
C ASN A 69 13.25 -4.92 3.12
N GLY A 70 12.69 -3.99 2.34
CA GLY A 70 11.87 -4.27 1.16
C GLY A 70 10.41 -4.58 1.43
N HIS A 71 9.94 -4.55 2.69
CA HIS A 71 8.52 -4.61 2.99
C HIS A 71 7.84 -3.28 2.64
N LEU A 72 6.53 -3.31 2.45
CA LEU A 72 5.74 -2.08 2.34
C LEU A 72 5.17 -1.72 3.72
N ILE A 73 5.29 -0.46 4.10
CA ILE A 73 4.48 0.11 5.18
C ILE A 73 3.34 0.87 4.54
N VAL A 74 2.11 0.54 4.90
CA VAL A 74 0.89 1.12 4.31
C VAL A 74 0.01 1.72 5.41
N CYS A 75 -0.49 2.92 5.16
CA CYS A 75 -1.46 3.60 6.00
C CYS A 75 -2.87 3.31 5.49
N GLU A 76 -3.75 2.78 6.34
CA GLU A 76 -5.17 2.63 6.02
C GLU A 76 -5.93 3.96 6.16
N ASP A 77 -6.89 4.18 5.25
CA ASP A 77 -7.91 5.22 5.26
C ASP A 77 -9.32 4.60 5.07
N GLN A 78 -9.81 3.94 6.12
CA GLN A 78 -11.14 3.34 6.15
C GLN A 78 -12.25 4.40 6.20
N TYR A 79 -13.26 4.21 5.35
CA TYR A 79 -14.46 5.05 5.30
C TYR A 79 -15.56 4.46 6.19
N THR A 80 -15.39 4.56 7.51
CA THR A 80 -16.35 4.09 8.52
C THR A 80 -16.69 5.19 9.53
N ASP A 81 -17.88 5.13 10.14
CA ASP A 81 -18.32 6.12 11.15
C ASP A 81 -17.39 6.16 12.38
N VAL A 82 -16.86 4.99 12.76
CA VAL A 82 -15.83 4.84 13.78
C VAL A 82 -14.62 4.24 13.10
N VAL A 83 -13.51 4.99 13.11
CA VAL A 83 -12.27 4.58 12.44
C VAL A 83 -11.60 3.44 13.20
N ASP A 84 -11.14 2.43 12.46
CA ASP A 84 -10.26 1.36 12.95
C ASP A 84 -9.03 1.16 12.06
N ASN A 85 -8.40 2.27 11.64
CA ASN A 85 -7.23 2.27 10.77
C ASN A 85 -5.99 1.67 11.44
N HIS A 86 -5.19 0.96 10.64
CA HIS A 86 -3.92 0.39 11.03
C HIS A 86 -2.78 0.90 10.14
N LEU A 87 -1.57 0.92 10.71
CA LEU A 87 -0.36 0.77 9.91
C LEU A 87 -0.19 -0.70 9.58
N ARG A 88 -0.12 -1.02 8.29
CA ARG A 88 0.09 -2.37 7.78
C ARG A 88 1.53 -2.56 7.33
N VAL A 89 2.00 -3.78 7.46
CA VAL A 89 3.19 -4.28 6.79
C VAL A 89 2.70 -5.24 5.72
N ILE A 90 3.13 -5.05 4.47
CA ILE A 90 3.00 -6.07 3.42
C ILE A 90 4.40 -6.63 3.17
N SER A 91 4.58 -7.94 3.41
CA SER A 91 5.86 -8.61 3.16
C SER A 91 6.18 -8.67 1.67
N ARG A 92 7.40 -9.06 1.33
CA ARG A 92 7.82 -9.24 -0.07
C ARG A 92 7.10 -10.40 -0.75
N GLU A 93 6.55 -11.29 0.05
CA GLU A 93 5.77 -12.46 -0.33
C GLU A 93 4.26 -12.15 -0.41
N GLY A 94 3.85 -10.90 -0.11
CA GLY A 94 2.45 -10.47 -0.20
C GLY A 94 1.61 -10.76 1.05
N GLU A 95 2.23 -11.06 2.19
CA GLU A 95 1.51 -11.31 3.44
C GLU A 95 1.30 -10.00 4.22
N ALA A 96 0.08 -9.80 4.73
CA ALA A 96 -0.29 -8.59 5.48
C ALA A 96 -0.24 -8.79 7.00
N PHE A 97 0.42 -7.86 7.70
CA PHE A 97 0.54 -7.84 9.16
C PHE A 97 0.16 -6.46 9.72
N LYS A 98 -0.25 -6.43 10.99
CA LYS A 98 -0.50 -5.19 11.73
C LYS A 98 0.80 -4.71 12.37
N LEU A 99 1.24 -3.50 12.02
CA LEU A 99 2.37 -2.83 12.67
C LEU A 99 1.90 -1.97 13.84
N GLY A 100 0.80 -1.24 13.63
CA GLY A 100 0.25 -0.33 14.63
C GLY A 100 -1.23 -0.09 14.39
N ARG A 101 -1.93 0.36 15.42
CA ARG A 101 -3.35 0.71 15.35
C ARG A 101 -3.53 2.18 15.70
N LEU A 102 -4.22 2.92 14.84
CA LEU A 102 -4.60 4.29 15.12
C LEU A 102 -5.66 4.31 16.24
N ARG A 103 -5.45 5.17 17.24
CA ARG A 103 -6.39 5.37 18.36
C ARG A 103 -7.29 6.60 18.20
N PRO A 104 -6.77 7.76 17.72
CA PRO A 104 -7.61 8.92 17.46
C PRO A 104 -8.59 8.68 16.29
N GLN A 105 -9.70 9.42 16.26
CA GLN A 105 -10.65 9.41 15.14
C GLN A 105 -10.14 10.33 14.02
N THR A 106 -9.24 9.79 13.20
CA THR A 106 -8.58 10.47 12.08
C THR A 106 -8.02 9.41 11.13
N GLU A 107 -7.19 9.80 10.16
CA GLU A 107 -6.46 8.89 9.28
C GLU A 107 -4.94 9.01 9.50
N LEU A 108 -4.19 8.06 8.97
CA LEU A 108 -2.74 8.14 8.89
C LEU A 108 -2.36 8.62 7.49
N ALA A 109 -1.79 9.81 7.39
CA ALA A 109 -1.47 10.45 6.10
C ALA A 109 0.03 10.39 5.76
N GLY A 110 0.67 9.23 5.99
CA GLY A 110 2.05 8.96 5.60
C GLY A 110 2.93 8.43 6.72
N ALA A 111 3.94 7.68 6.32
CA ALA A 111 4.98 7.15 7.19
C ALA A 111 6.37 7.44 6.58
N CYS A 112 7.39 7.45 7.43
CA CYS A 112 8.78 7.55 7.04
C CYS A 112 9.65 6.82 8.05
N PHE A 113 10.90 6.52 7.66
CA PHE A 113 11.90 5.97 8.55
C PHE A 113 12.96 7.02 8.87
N SER A 114 13.46 6.97 10.09
CA SER A 114 14.72 7.60 10.47
C SER A 114 15.85 7.10 9.57
N PRO A 115 16.90 7.91 9.32
CA PRO A 115 18.03 7.49 8.47
C PRO A 115 18.76 6.22 8.96
N ASP A 116 18.71 5.94 10.27
CA ASP A 116 19.29 4.75 10.88
C ASP A 116 18.32 3.55 10.94
N GLY A 117 17.06 3.76 10.55
CA GLY A 117 16.05 2.71 10.47
C GLY A 117 15.64 2.12 11.83
N GLN A 118 15.97 2.81 12.93
CA GLN A 118 15.50 2.46 14.27
C GLN A 118 14.22 3.21 14.65
#